data_AF-A0A285M135-F1
#
_entry.id   AF-A0A285M135-F1
#
_cell.length_a   1.000
_cell.length_b   1.000
_cell.length_c   1.000
_cell.angle_alpha   90.00
_cell.angle_beta   90.00
_cell.angle_gamma   90.00
#
_symmetry.space_group_name_H-M   'P 1'
#
loop_
_entity.id
_entity.type
_entity.pdbx_description
1 polymer ?
#
loop_
_entity_poly.entity_id
_entity_poly.type
_entity_poly.pdbx_seq_one_letter_code
_entity_poly.pdbx_strand_id
1 'polypeptide(L)'
;MMRMHLLLVEGSTDSALVTALMKFRGFTSIDDLSMVPKPMNSLFPRQFPLRGTRLNRVNPYPEILHLDGDYLVILNCGGIDCISSKLKETLAQIIPDLPNSVLVIVDSDDVVIAERFASICQILYDVLSCHLASISEDRNITLPTEVGVIGEGDVNIGIFSLPNNSDQGAIEKLILSGFERHNPLVYSEAVAFVEGIAKKNELDWSDVQSAIAGQGGDKAKCRVMFSVISPDKNMDVSLSQLAIASFCENEAPKALADFVLAALAK
;
A
#
# COMPACT_ATOMS: atom_id res chain seq x y z
N MET A 1 4.55 5.90 -24.82
CA MET A 1 4.68 4.44 -24.75
C MET A 1 4.04 4.03 -23.43
N MET A 2 3.22 2.97 -23.39
CA MET A 2 2.55 2.57 -22.15
C MET A 2 3.58 1.93 -21.21
N ARG A 3 3.68 2.39 -19.97
CA ARG A 3 4.50 1.78 -18.93
C ARG A 3 3.62 1.30 -17.78
N MET A 4 3.80 0.06 -17.36
CA MET A 4 2.98 -0.58 -16.33
C MET A 4 3.82 -0.85 -15.09
N HIS A 5 3.36 -0.36 -13.95
CA HIS A 5 4.06 -0.44 -12.68
C HIS A 5 3.15 -1.13 -11.68
N LEU A 6 3.61 -2.23 -11.08
CA LEU A 6 2.87 -2.91 -10.02
C LEU A 6 3.32 -2.36 -8.67
N LEU A 7 2.37 -2.05 -7.81
CA LEU A 7 2.61 -1.68 -6.42
C LEU A 7 1.80 -2.59 -5.51
N LEU A 8 2.50 -3.42 -4.75
CA LEU A 8 1.91 -4.33 -3.79
C LEU A 8 1.87 -3.66 -2.42
N VAL A 9 0.70 -3.68 -1.79
CA VAL A 9 0.48 -3.13 -0.46
C VAL A 9 -0.22 -4.16 0.42
N GLU A 10 -0.01 -4.11 1.73
CA GLU A 10 -0.54 -5.11 2.66
C GLU A 10 -2.06 -5.00 2.81
N GLY A 11 -2.60 -3.79 3.01
CA GLY A 11 -3.99 -3.56 3.34
C GLY A 11 -4.70 -2.47 2.52
N SER A 12 -5.99 -2.29 2.78
CA SER A 12 -6.82 -1.29 2.08
C SER A 12 -6.47 0.15 2.46
N THR A 13 -6.06 0.36 3.72
CA THR A 13 -5.61 1.67 4.20
C THR A 13 -4.35 2.11 3.47
N ASP A 14 -3.43 1.18 3.21
CA ASP A 14 -2.19 1.43 2.46
C ASP A 14 -2.49 1.83 1.02
N SER A 15 -3.34 1.08 0.34
CA SER A 15 -3.79 1.45 -1.01
C SER A 15 -4.43 2.84 -1.02
N ALA A 16 -5.28 3.15 -0.04
CA ALA A 16 -5.99 4.42 0.02
C ALA A 16 -5.05 5.61 0.23
N LEU A 17 -4.05 5.49 1.12
CA LEU A 17 -3.07 6.55 1.32
C LEU A 17 -2.24 6.78 0.07
N VAL A 18 -1.69 5.71 -0.52
CA VAL A 18 -0.88 5.82 -1.72
C VAL A 18 -1.69 6.45 -2.84
N THR A 19 -2.93 6.02 -3.03
CA THR A 19 -3.83 6.60 -4.02
C THR A 19 -3.98 8.09 -3.85
N ALA A 20 -4.24 8.55 -2.63
CA ALA A 20 -4.41 9.97 -2.37
C ALA A 20 -3.08 10.76 -2.51
N LEU A 21 -1.93 10.17 -2.13
CA LEU A 21 -0.60 10.75 -2.38
C LEU A 21 -0.33 10.90 -3.89
N MET A 22 -0.61 9.87 -4.68
CA MET A 22 -0.38 9.88 -6.13
C MET A 22 -1.34 10.82 -6.85
N LYS A 23 -2.62 10.87 -6.46
CA LYS A 23 -3.58 11.87 -6.96
C LYS A 23 -3.10 13.29 -6.72
N PHE A 24 -2.55 13.56 -5.54
CA PHE A 24 -1.95 14.86 -5.25
C PHE A 24 -0.76 15.18 -6.17
N ARG A 25 -0.02 14.17 -6.64
CA ARG A 25 1.08 14.29 -7.61
C ARG A 25 0.60 14.33 -9.08
N GLY A 26 -0.70 14.43 -9.32
CA GLY A 26 -1.29 14.61 -10.64
C GLY A 26 -1.85 13.35 -11.29
N PHE A 27 -1.74 12.18 -10.64
CA PHE A 27 -2.34 10.96 -11.17
C PHE A 27 -3.87 11.03 -11.16
N THR A 28 -4.49 10.41 -12.15
CA THR A 28 -5.94 10.22 -12.20
C THR A 28 -6.31 8.74 -12.02
N SER A 29 -7.37 8.45 -11.26
CA SER A 29 -7.90 7.09 -11.18
C SER A 29 -8.59 6.71 -12.48
N ILE A 30 -8.43 5.44 -12.87
CA ILE A 30 -9.24 4.81 -13.90
C ILE A 30 -10.41 4.11 -13.20
N ASP A 31 -11.60 4.66 -13.36
CA ASP A 31 -12.86 4.18 -12.77
C ASP A 31 -13.80 3.50 -13.78
N ASP A 32 -13.50 3.64 -15.08
CA ASP A 32 -14.17 2.93 -16.17
C ASP A 32 -13.27 1.85 -16.77
N LEU A 33 -13.76 0.60 -16.79
CA LEU A 33 -13.08 -0.54 -17.42
C LEU A 33 -12.76 -0.30 -18.90
N SER A 34 -13.54 0.54 -19.59
CA SER A 34 -13.30 0.91 -20.99
C SER A 34 -11.99 1.70 -21.19
N MET A 35 -11.51 2.36 -20.13
CA MET A 35 -10.27 3.13 -20.12
C MET A 35 -9.06 2.30 -19.69
N VAL A 36 -9.26 1.07 -19.20
CA VAL A 36 -8.16 0.18 -18.80
C VAL A 36 -7.42 -0.32 -20.05
N PRO A 37 -6.10 -0.11 -20.16
CA PRO A 37 -5.34 -0.60 -21.30
C PRO A 37 -5.42 -2.12 -21.45
N LYS A 38 -5.38 -2.60 -22.70
CA LYS A 38 -5.60 -4.01 -23.04
C LYS A 38 -4.77 -5.01 -22.22
N PRO A 39 -3.46 -4.80 -21.97
CA PRO A 39 -2.66 -5.71 -21.14
C PRO A 39 -3.21 -5.91 -19.72
N MET A 40 -3.86 -4.89 -19.16
CA MET A 40 -4.39 -4.90 -17.80
C MET A 40 -5.87 -5.29 -17.72
N ASN A 41 -6.58 -5.38 -18.84
CA ASN A 41 -8.01 -5.70 -18.84
C ASN A 41 -8.27 -7.11 -18.27
N SER A 42 -7.31 -8.03 -18.43
CA SER A 42 -7.34 -9.37 -17.83
C SER A 42 -7.28 -9.38 -16.30
N LEU A 43 -6.83 -8.27 -15.67
CA LEU A 43 -6.85 -8.11 -14.21
C LEU A 43 -8.26 -7.99 -13.64
N PHE A 44 -9.23 -7.66 -14.49
CA PHE A 44 -10.62 -7.51 -14.12
C PHE A 44 -11.41 -8.73 -14.62
N PRO A 45 -12.06 -9.48 -13.72
CA PRO A 45 -12.80 -10.65 -14.12
C PRO A 45 -14.05 -10.21 -14.90
N ARG A 46 -14.28 -10.86 -16.05
CA ARG A 46 -15.48 -10.64 -16.87
C ARG A 46 -16.74 -11.27 -16.28
N GLN A 47 -16.58 -12.14 -15.29
CA GLN A 47 -17.64 -12.85 -14.59
C GLN A 47 -17.42 -12.73 -13.09
N PHE A 48 -18.50 -12.76 -12.32
CA PHE A 48 -18.41 -12.67 -10.87
C PHE A 48 -17.49 -13.81 -10.33
N PRO A 49 -16.42 -13.51 -9.58
CA PRO A 49 -15.48 -14.53 -9.17
C PRO A 49 -16.13 -15.50 -8.17
N LEU A 50 -16.15 -16.79 -8.52
CA LEU A 50 -16.48 -17.90 -7.63
C LEU A 50 -15.19 -18.69 -7.37
N ARG A 51 -14.68 -18.67 -6.13
CA ARG A 51 -13.55 -19.52 -5.73
C ARG A 51 -14.08 -20.82 -5.12
N GLY A 52 -14.22 -21.86 -5.94
CA GLY A 52 -14.71 -23.17 -5.51
C GLY A 52 -16.12 -23.10 -4.92
N THR A 53 -16.33 -23.69 -3.75
CA THR A 53 -17.62 -23.66 -3.02
C THR A 53 -17.70 -22.55 -1.96
N ARG A 54 -16.64 -21.74 -1.79
CA ARG A 54 -16.57 -20.73 -0.73
C ARG A 54 -17.33 -19.47 -1.15
N LEU A 55 -18.15 -18.98 -0.23
CA LEU A 55 -18.95 -17.76 -0.41
C LEU A 55 -18.21 -16.48 -0.01
N ASN A 56 -17.01 -16.58 0.57
CA ASN A 56 -16.19 -15.41 0.91
C ASN A 56 -15.75 -14.73 -0.39
N ARG A 57 -16.41 -13.61 -0.69
CA ARG A 57 -16.32 -12.83 -1.92
C ARG A 57 -15.93 -11.41 -1.56
N VAL A 58 -14.64 -11.09 -1.64
CA VAL A 58 -14.13 -9.78 -2.05
C VAL A 58 -12.71 -10.06 -2.55
N ASN A 59 -12.53 -10.24 -3.86
CA ASN A 59 -11.20 -9.98 -4.40
C ASN A 59 -11.14 -8.47 -4.57
N PRO A 60 -10.33 -7.72 -3.79
CA PRO A 60 -10.12 -6.32 -4.09
C PRO A 60 -9.56 -6.26 -5.51
N TYR A 61 -10.29 -5.57 -6.39
CA TYR A 61 -9.80 -5.24 -7.72
C TYR A 61 -8.58 -4.33 -7.56
N PRO A 62 -7.60 -4.42 -8.46
CA PRO A 62 -6.53 -3.44 -8.47
C PRO A 62 -7.12 -2.05 -8.64
N GLU A 63 -6.56 -1.08 -7.91
CA GLU A 63 -6.76 0.32 -8.27
C GLU A 63 -5.74 0.69 -9.34
N ILE A 64 -6.18 1.36 -10.40
CA ILE A 64 -5.29 1.81 -11.48
C ILE A 64 -5.26 3.33 -11.49
N LEU A 65 -4.06 3.86 -11.36
CA LEU A 65 -3.78 5.28 -11.50
C LEU A 65 -2.98 5.53 -12.77
N HIS A 66 -3.21 6.65 -13.43
CA HIS A 66 -2.54 7.01 -14.67
C HIS A 66 -1.98 8.44 -14.63
N LEU A 67 -0.79 8.62 -15.21
CA LEU A 67 -0.17 9.92 -15.48
C LEU A 67 0.77 9.80 -16.68
N ASP A 68 0.62 10.64 -17.70
CA ASP A 68 1.57 10.78 -18.84
C ASP A 68 2.03 9.47 -19.52
N GLY A 69 1.18 8.44 -19.54
CA GLY A 69 1.47 7.12 -20.13
C GLY A 69 2.00 6.07 -19.15
N ASP A 70 2.24 6.45 -17.91
CA ASP A 70 2.47 5.55 -16.78
C ASP A 70 1.16 5.08 -16.18
N TYR A 71 1.09 3.78 -15.89
CA TYR A 71 -0.03 3.12 -15.24
C TYR A 71 0.46 2.43 -13.98
N LEU A 72 0.07 2.96 -12.82
CA LEU A 72 0.37 2.39 -11.52
C LEU A 72 -0.81 1.51 -11.09
N VAL A 73 -0.57 0.20 -11.02
CA VAL A 73 -1.53 -0.82 -10.61
C VAL A 73 -1.28 -1.16 -9.14
N ILE A 74 -2.16 -0.70 -8.27
CA ILE A 74 -2.07 -0.90 -6.83
C ILE A 74 -2.83 -2.18 -6.45
N LEU A 75 -2.09 -3.14 -5.89
CA LEU A 75 -2.55 -4.47 -5.52
C LEU A 75 -2.61 -4.58 -3.99
N ASN A 76 -3.82 -4.51 -3.44
CA ASN A 76 -4.05 -4.90 -2.05
C ASN A 76 -3.91 -6.42 -1.91
N CYS A 77 -2.91 -6.85 -1.15
CA CYS A 77 -2.57 -8.26 -0.95
C CYS A 77 -3.42 -8.91 0.14
N GLY A 78 -3.98 -8.15 1.08
CA GLY A 78 -4.70 -8.70 2.24
C GLY A 78 -3.76 -9.34 3.25
N GLY A 79 -2.58 -8.74 3.43
CA GLY A 79 -1.51 -9.19 4.31
C GLY A 79 -0.25 -9.63 3.56
N ILE A 80 0.87 -9.56 4.28
CA ILE A 80 2.20 -9.87 3.75
C ILE A 80 2.34 -11.31 3.21
N ASP A 81 1.71 -12.29 3.87
CA ASP A 81 1.75 -13.70 3.46
C ASP A 81 1.09 -13.95 2.09
N CYS A 82 0.25 -13.01 1.65
CA CYS A 82 -0.47 -13.09 0.39
C CYS A 82 0.26 -12.40 -0.78
N ILE A 83 1.39 -11.72 -0.54
CA ILE A 83 2.15 -11.02 -1.58
C ILE A 83 2.58 -11.98 -2.70
N SER A 84 3.13 -13.15 -2.33
CA SER A 84 3.61 -14.14 -3.33
C SER A 84 2.47 -14.64 -4.22
N SER A 85 1.33 -15.02 -3.63
CA SER A 85 0.19 -15.54 -4.40
C SER A 85 -0.45 -14.44 -5.26
N LYS A 86 -0.62 -13.23 -4.73
CA LYS A 86 -1.18 -12.09 -5.47
C LYS A 86 -0.30 -11.71 -6.65
N LEU A 87 1.02 -11.61 -6.47
CA LEU A 87 1.95 -11.30 -7.56
C LEU A 87 1.93 -12.40 -8.63
N LYS A 88 1.97 -13.68 -8.25
CA LYS A 88 1.87 -14.81 -9.20
C LYS A 88 0.58 -14.75 -10.02
N GLU A 89 -0.56 -14.54 -9.35
CA GLU A 89 -1.87 -14.44 -10.00
C GLU A 89 -1.93 -13.26 -10.98
N THR A 90 -1.40 -12.10 -10.59
CA THR A 90 -1.34 -10.90 -11.44
C THR A 90 -0.45 -11.12 -12.66
N LEU A 91 0.79 -11.59 -12.47
CA LEU A 91 1.72 -11.83 -13.58
C LEU A 91 1.16 -12.84 -14.58
N ALA A 92 0.49 -13.90 -14.11
CA ALA A 92 -0.14 -14.88 -14.98
C ALA A 92 -1.28 -14.29 -15.85
N GLN A 93 -1.94 -13.22 -15.39
CA GLN A 93 -3.02 -12.58 -16.12
C GLN A 93 -2.53 -11.60 -17.19
N ILE A 94 -1.35 -11.01 -17.02
CA ILE A 94 -0.80 -10.00 -17.93
C ILE A 94 0.16 -10.59 -18.99
N ILE A 95 0.32 -11.92 -19.05
CA ILE A 95 1.17 -12.58 -20.07
C ILE A 95 0.77 -12.14 -21.49
N PRO A 96 1.75 -11.82 -22.37
CA PRO A 96 3.21 -11.93 -22.19
C PRO A 96 3.88 -10.64 -21.67
N ASP A 97 3.11 -9.65 -21.22
CA ASP A 97 3.63 -8.35 -20.82
C ASP A 97 4.31 -8.44 -19.44
N LEU A 98 5.52 -7.86 -19.35
CA LEU A 98 6.27 -7.71 -18.11
C LEU A 98 6.08 -6.28 -17.58
N PRO A 99 5.84 -6.07 -16.28
CA PRO A 99 5.78 -4.73 -15.73
C PRO A 99 7.15 -4.05 -15.78
N ASN A 100 7.16 -2.73 -15.96
CA ASN A 100 8.36 -1.89 -15.89
C ASN A 100 8.92 -1.82 -14.47
N SER A 101 8.04 -1.90 -13.45
CA SER A 101 8.49 -1.99 -12.07
C SER A 101 7.56 -2.83 -11.19
N VAL A 102 8.13 -3.42 -10.15
CA VAL A 102 7.41 -4.07 -9.05
C VAL A 102 7.88 -3.44 -7.74
N LEU A 103 6.97 -2.72 -7.10
CA LEU A 103 7.19 -2.05 -5.83
C LEU A 103 6.41 -2.76 -4.73
N VAL A 104 6.95 -2.78 -3.52
CA VAL A 104 6.26 -3.31 -2.35
C VAL A 104 6.33 -2.29 -1.22
N ILE A 105 5.19 -1.99 -0.60
CA ILE A 105 5.12 -1.24 0.67
C ILE A 105 4.78 -2.24 1.76
N VAL A 106 5.59 -2.28 2.81
CA VAL A 106 5.42 -3.19 3.95
C VAL A 106 5.43 -2.42 5.27
N ASP A 107 4.64 -2.90 6.21
CA ASP A 107 4.73 -2.46 7.60
C ASP A 107 6.01 -3.05 8.24
N SER A 108 6.59 -2.32 9.19
CA SER A 108 7.76 -2.75 9.97
C SER A 108 7.40 -3.01 11.43
N ASP A 109 6.15 -3.34 11.72
CA ASP A 109 5.61 -3.41 13.07
C ASP A 109 6.13 -4.57 13.91
N ASP A 110 6.24 -5.76 13.33
CA ASP A 110 6.41 -7.00 14.09
C ASP A 110 7.77 -7.69 13.88
N VAL A 111 8.58 -7.21 12.93
CA VAL A 111 9.84 -7.86 12.51
C VAL A 111 10.91 -6.81 12.21
N VAL A 112 12.18 -7.15 12.44
CA VAL A 112 13.32 -6.29 12.09
C VAL A 112 13.30 -6.00 10.58
N ILE A 113 13.44 -4.72 10.20
CA ILE A 113 13.35 -4.25 8.81
C ILE A 113 14.25 -5.06 7.86
N ALA A 114 15.47 -5.40 8.28
CA ALA A 114 16.40 -6.18 7.46
C ALA A 114 15.90 -7.61 7.17
N GLU A 115 15.27 -8.27 8.15
CA GLU A 115 14.70 -9.62 7.98
C GLU A 115 13.47 -9.56 7.07
N ARG A 116 12.62 -8.55 7.28
CA ARG A 116 11.45 -8.28 6.42
C ARG A 116 11.89 -8.03 4.97
N PHE A 117 12.90 -7.20 4.77
CA PHE A 117 13.45 -6.88 3.45
C PHE A 117 13.99 -8.13 2.74
N ALA A 118 14.80 -8.95 3.42
CA ALA A 118 15.36 -10.17 2.85
C ALA A 118 14.26 -11.16 2.45
N SER A 119 13.24 -11.34 3.29
CA SER A 119 12.09 -12.20 3.00
C SER A 119 11.32 -11.75 1.75
N ILE A 120 11.02 -10.45 1.64
CA ILE A 120 10.32 -9.90 0.48
C ILE A 120 11.17 -9.99 -0.78
N CYS A 121 12.48 -9.71 -0.71
CA CYS A 121 13.40 -9.89 -1.83
C CYS A 121 13.37 -11.32 -2.37
N GLN A 122 13.41 -12.31 -1.47
CA GLN A 122 13.32 -13.73 -1.87
C GLN A 122 11.99 -14.04 -2.57
N ILE A 123 10.87 -13.56 -2.00
CA ILE A 123 9.53 -13.73 -2.61
C ILE A 123 9.50 -13.13 -4.02
N LEU A 124 9.97 -11.90 -4.20
CA LEU A 124 9.97 -11.22 -5.48
C LEU A 124 10.84 -11.95 -6.51
N TYR A 125 12.04 -12.36 -6.11
CA TYR A 125 12.95 -13.13 -6.97
C TYR A 125 12.34 -14.44 -7.43
N ASP A 126 11.80 -15.24 -6.51
CA ASP A 126 11.22 -16.54 -6.83
C ASP A 126 10.04 -16.40 -7.79
N VAL A 127 9.15 -15.43 -7.54
CA VAL A 127 7.97 -15.20 -8.36
C VAL A 127 8.34 -14.72 -9.76
N LEU A 128 9.21 -13.72 -9.86
CA LEU A 128 9.60 -13.13 -11.14
C LEU A 128 10.45 -14.10 -11.96
N SER A 129 11.39 -14.83 -11.34
CA SER A 129 12.21 -15.83 -12.03
C SER A 129 11.36 -16.96 -12.61
N CYS A 130 10.39 -17.46 -11.84
CA CYS A 130 9.44 -18.45 -12.32
C CYS A 130 8.59 -17.91 -13.49
N HIS A 131 8.19 -16.64 -13.43
CA HIS A 131 7.41 -16.02 -14.51
C HIS A 131 8.23 -15.86 -15.79
N LEU A 132 9.46 -15.32 -15.72
CA LEU A 132 10.36 -15.18 -16.87
C LEU A 132 10.65 -16.53 -17.55
N ALA A 133 10.91 -17.57 -16.75
CA ALA A 133 11.09 -18.93 -17.26
C ALA A 133 9.84 -19.44 -18.00
N SER A 134 8.63 -19.08 -17.54
CA SER A 134 7.37 -19.50 -18.17
C SER A 134 7.12 -18.86 -19.54
N ILE A 135 7.69 -17.67 -19.78
CA ILE A 135 7.57 -16.94 -21.05
C ILE A 135 8.81 -17.08 -21.95
N SER A 136 9.77 -17.94 -21.55
CA SER A 136 11.03 -18.19 -22.27
C SER A 136 11.84 -16.92 -22.54
N GLU A 137 11.79 -15.94 -21.64
CA GLU A 137 12.60 -14.73 -21.71
C GLU A 137 13.83 -14.85 -20.81
N ASP A 138 15.00 -14.51 -21.35
CA ASP A 138 16.24 -14.38 -20.61
C ASP A 138 16.43 -12.89 -20.25
N ARG A 139 15.93 -12.52 -19.07
CA ARG A 139 15.99 -11.15 -18.54
C ARG A 139 16.63 -11.14 -17.17
N ASN A 140 17.35 -10.06 -16.87
CA ASN A 140 18.05 -9.91 -15.61
C ASN A 140 17.12 -9.29 -14.55
N ILE A 141 16.90 -10.03 -13.46
CA ILE A 141 16.23 -9.53 -12.26
C ILE A 141 17.29 -8.97 -11.32
N THR A 142 17.28 -7.67 -11.13
CA THR A 142 18.15 -7.00 -10.16
C THR A 142 17.32 -6.62 -8.94
N LEU A 143 17.58 -7.29 -7.82
CA LEU A 143 16.96 -6.93 -6.54
C LEU A 143 17.59 -5.64 -5.97
N PRO A 144 16.83 -4.85 -5.20
CA PRO A 144 17.39 -3.72 -4.46
C PRO A 144 18.41 -4.21 -3.42
N THR A 145 19.38 -3.36 -3.08
CA THR A 145 20.41 -3.66 -2.07
C THR A 145 19.95 -3.37 -0.64
N GLU A 146 19.00 -2.46 -0.47
CA GLU A 146 18.45 -2.04 0.82
C GLU A 146 17.03 -1.47 0.65
N VAL A 147 16.32 -1.29 1.77
CA VAL A 147 15.00 -0.65 1.81
C VAL A 147 15.06 0.81 1.34
N GLY A 148 14.03 1.28 0.64
CA GLY A 148 13.96 2.61 0.06
C GLY A 148 14.78 2.80 -1.22
N VAL A 149 15.57 1.82 -1.63
CA VAL A 149 16.32 1.82 -2.89
C VAL A 149 15.60 0.98 -3.94
N ILE A 150 15.71 1.39 -5.21
CA ILE A 150 15.16 0.70 -6.36
C ILE A 150 16.31 0.04 -7.12
N GLY A 151 16.30 -1.30 -7.17
CA GLY A 151 17.17 -2.10 -8.02
C GLY A 151 16.78 -1.89 -9.48
N GLU A 152 17.77 -1.56 -10.31
CA GLU A 152 17.58 -1.31 -11.75
C GLU A 152 17.87 -2.57 -12.55
N GLY A 153 16.92 -2.96 -13.39
CA GLY A 153 17.02 -4.13 -14.25
C GLY A 153 15.97 -4.08 -15.33
N ASP A 154 15.67 -5.23 -15.94
CA ASP A 154 14.57 -5.32 -16.91
C ASP A 154 13.20 -5.09 -16.26
N VAL A 155 13.12 -5.32 -14.94
CA VAL A 155 12.04 -4.90 -14.05
C VAL A 155 12.67 -4.15 -12.90
N ASN A 156 12.29 -2.89 -12.70
CA ASN A 156 12.74 -2.11 -11.55
C ASN A 156 12.07 -2.63 -10.28
N ILE A 157 12.84 -3.01 -9.26
CA ILE A 157 12.30 -3.60 -8.04
C ILE A 157 12.64 -2.71 -6.85
N GLY A 158 11.62 -2.35 -6.05
CA GLY A 158 11.82 -1.53 -4.86
C GLY A 158 10.97 -2.02 -3.69
N ILE A 159 11.47 -1.84 -2.48
CA ILE A 159 10.74 -2.12 -1.25
C ILE A 159 10.80 -0.88 -0.36
N PHE A 160 9.64 -0.37 0.03
CA PHE A 160 9.52 0.70 1.02
C PHE A 160 9.02 0.12 2.33
N SER A 161 9.74 0.39 3.41
CA SER A 161 9.34 -0.02 4.75
C SER A 161 8.75 1.17 5.49
N LEU A 162 7.50 1.07 5.92
CA LEU A 162 6.85 2.16 6.64
C LEU A 162 7.51 2.35 8.01
N PRO A 163 7.58 3.60 8.52
CA PRO A 163 7.06 4.81 7.89
C PRO A 163 8.02 5.52 6.92
N ASN A 164 9.33 5.23 7.01
CA ASN A 164 10.38 6.03 6.36
C ASN A 164 11.66 5.22 6.01
N ASN A 165 11.56 3.90 5.91
CA ASN A 165 12.64 2.92 5.69
C ASN A 165 13.60 2.72 6.86
N SER A 166 13.46 3.45 7.97
CA SER A 166 14.42 3.38 9.10
C SER A 166 13.74 3.07 10.42
N ASP A 167 12.61 3.72 10.70
CA ASP A 167 11.90 3.57 11.97
C ASP A 167 10.93 2.40 11.94
N GLN A 168 10.69 1.81 13.12
CA GLN A 168 9.67 0.80 13.30
C GLN A 168 8.27 1.45 13.29
N GLY A 169 7.34 0.92 12.51
CA GLY A 169 5.98 1.43 12.48
C GLY A 169 5.15 0.92 11.32
N ALA A 170 3.97 1.51 11.23
CA ALA A 170 2.96 1.23 10.22
C ALA A 170 2.43 2.54 9.65
N ILE A 171 1.50 2.42 8.70
CA ILE A 171 0.90 3.56 8.03
C ILE A 171 0.24 4.59 8.96
N GLU A 172 -0.25 4.16 10.13
CA GLU A 172 -0.86 5.05 11.11
C GLU A 172 0.10 6.14 11.56
N LYS A 173 1.42 5.90 11.59
CA LYS A 173 2.41 6.93 11.89
C LYS A 173 2.38 8.06 10.87
N LEU A 174 2.26 7.74 9.58
CA LEU A 174 2.16 8.74 8.51
C LEU A 174 0.87 9.53 8.68
N ILE A 175 -0.24 8.84 8.93
CA ILE A 175 -1.55 9.45 9.09
C ILE A 175 -1.55 10.43 10.28
N LEU A 176 -1.10 9.98 11.45
CA LEU A 176 -1.02 10.79 12.66
C LEU A 176 -0.16 12.04 12.44
N SER A 177 1.01 11.89 11.82
CA SER A 177 1.89 13.02 11.52
C SER A 177 1.28 14.04 10.55
N GLY A 178 0.42 13.59 9.63
CA GLY A 178 -0.34 14.48 8.74
C GLY A 178 -1.44 15.24 9.49
N PHE A 179 -2.18 14.55 10.36
CA PHE A 179 -3.23 15.16 11.17
C PHE A 179 -2.68 16.16 12.18
N GLU A 180 -1.56 15.85 12.84
CA GLU A 180 -0.91 16.75 13.80
C GLU A 180 -0.63 18.13 13.20
N ARG A 181 -0.17 18.18 11.95
CA ARG A 181 0.11 19.42 11.24
C ARG A 181 -1.16 20.09 10.69
N HIS A 182 -2.08 19.31 10.11
CA HIS A 182 -3.18 19.87 9.33
C HIS A 182 -4.45 20.15 10.15
N ASN A 183 -4.77 19.27 11.09
CA ASN A 183 -5.93 19.38 11.97
C ASN A 183 -5.47 19.20 13.43
N PRO A 184 -4.62 20.09 13.97
CA PRO A 184 -3.98 19.93 15.27
C PRO A 184 -4.99 19.74 16.40
N LEU A 185 -6.14 20.41 16.33
CA LEU A 185 -7.22 20.25 17.30
C LEU A 185 -7.82 18.84 17.27
N VAL A 186 -8.17 18.33 16.08
CA VAL A 186 -8.73 16.97 15.94
C VAL A 186 -7.72 15.94 16.40
N TYR A 187 -6.44 16.13 16.04
CA TYR A 187 -5.34 15.29 16.49
C TYR A 187 -5.22 15.29 18.02
N SER A 188 -5.11 16.47 18.66
CA SER A 188 -4.91 16.57 20.11
C SER A 188 -6.08 15.97 20.89
N GLU A 189 -7.32 16.20 20.44
CA GLU A 189 -8.52 15.64 21.08
C GLU A 189 -8.59 14.12 20.92
N ALA A 190 -8.26 13.58 19.74
CA ALA A 190 -8.23 12.14 19.51
C ALA A 190 -7.15 11.44 20.35
N VAL A 191 -5.95 12.03 20.42
CA VAL A 191 -4.84 11.53 21.27
C VAL A 191 -5.26 11.55 22.73
N ALA A 192 -5.78 12.67 23.23
CA ALA A 192 -6.23 12.81 24.62
C ALA A 192 -7.33 11.79 24.97
N PHE A 193 -8.26 11.54 24.05
CA PHE A 193 -9.32 10.55 24.24
C PHE A 193 -8.76 9.13 24.38
N VAL A 194 -7.94 8.67 23.42
CA VAL A 194 -7.40 7.31 23.43
C VAL A 194 -6.47 7.08 24.62
N GLU A 195 -5.57 8.03 24.90
CA GLU A 195 -4.68 7.93 26.07
C GLU A 195 -5.43 8.04 27.39
N GLY A 196 -6.50 8.82 27.44
CA GLY A 196 -7.38 8.92 28.59
C GLY A 196 -8.05 7.58 28.91
N ILE A 197 -8.51 6.85 27.89
CA ILE A 197 -9.05 5.49 28.05
C ILE A 197 -7.96 4.53 28.55
N ALA A 198 -6.76 4.60 27.99
CA ALA A 198 -5.65 3.73 28.39
C ALA A 198 -5.28 3.86 29.87
N LYS A 199 -5.47 5.05 30.47
CA LYS A 199 -5.13 5.35 31.87
C LYS A 199 -6.27 5.07 32.87
N LYS A 200 -7.50 4.84 32.40
CA LYS A 200 -8.66 4.62 33.29
C LYS A 200 -8.67 3.18 33.81
N ASN A 201 -8.58 3.04 35.13
CA ASN A 201 -8.67 1.76 35.85
C ASN A 201 -10.07 1.50 36.45
N GLU A 202 -11.07 2.29 36.06
CA GLU A 202 -12.37 2.34 36.75
C GLU A 202 -13.43 1.38 36.20
N LEU A 203 -13.28 0.84 34.99
CA LEU A 203 -14.10 -0.31 34.54
C LEU A 203 -13.24 -1.45 33.99
N ASP A 204 -13.87 -2.60 33.77
CA ASP A 204 -13.28 -3.77 33.10
C ASP A 204 -13.03 -3.47 31.60
N TRP A 205 -12.08 -2.59 31.34
CA TRP A 205 -11.57 -2.23 30.02
C TRP A 205 -10.29 -3.00 29.68
N SER A 206 -10.02 -4.10 30.38
CA SER A 206 -8.80 -4.89 30.18
C SER A 206 -8.62 -5.29 28.70
N ASP A 207 -9.72 -5.70 28.06
CA ASP A 207 -9.77 -6.01 26.62
C ASP A 207 -9.44 -4.80 25.74
N VAL A 208 -9.95 -3.61 26.10
CA VAL A 208 -9.72 -2.38 25.32
C VAL A 208 -8.31 -1.84 25.54
N GLN A 209 -7.81 -1.86 26.77
CA GLN A 209 -6.44 -1.48 27.11
C GLN A 209 -5.43 -2.37 26.38
N SER A 210 -5.70 -3.68 26.33
CA SER A 210 -4.93 -4.63 25.53
C SER A 210 -5.02 -4.31 24.03
N ALA A 211 -6.22 -4.03 23.52
CA ALA A 211 -6.43 -3.71 22.10
C ALA A 211 -5.78 -2.39 21.66
N ILE A 212 -5.61 -1.42 22.56
CA ILE A 212 -4.95 -0.13 22.27
C ILE A 212 -3.49 -0.08 22.72
N ALA A 213 -2.94 -1.16 23.24
CA ALA A 213 -1.53 -1.25 23.57
C ALA A 213 -0.67 -1.27 22.29
N GLY A 214 0.54 -0.69 22.38
CA GLY A 214 1.46 -0.62 21.25
C GLY A 214 0.82 0.04 20.02
N GLN A 215 0.83 -0.67 18.89
CA GLN A 215 0.30 -0.17 17.63
C GLN A 215 -1.23 -0.06 17.57
N GLY A 216 -1.93 -0.81 18.41
CA GLY A 216 -3.37 -0.71 18.54
C GLY A 216 -3.82 0.70 18.93
N GLY A 217 -2.98 1.42 19.69
CA GLY A 217 -3.23 2.80 20.09
C GLY A 217 -3.18 3.78 18.92
N ASP A 218 -2.23 3.61 18.00
CA ASP A 218 -2.13 4.46 16.81
C ASP A 218 -3.28 4.20 15.83
N LYS A 219 -3.70 2.93 15.71
CA LYS A 219 -4.93 2.52 15.00
C LYS A 219 -6.18 3.15 15.60
N ALA A 220 -6.30 3.13 16.92
CA ALA A 220 -7.42 3.74 17.63
C ALA A 220 -7.47 5.26 17.41
N LYS A 221 -6.33 5.96 17.54
CA LYS A 221 -6.25 7.41 17.28
C LYS A 221 -6.68 7.74 15.86
N CYS A 222 -6.17 7.03 14.85
CA CYS A 222 -6.58 7.23 13.46
C CYS A 222 -8.09 7.06 13.28
N ARG A 223 -8.66 5.97 13.80
CA ARG A 223 -10.11 5.72 13.70
C ARG A 223 -10.93 6.84 14.34
N VAL A 224 -10.56 7.30 15.54
CA VAL A 224 -11.25 8.41 16.21
C VAL A 224 -11.21 9.68 15.36
N MET A 225 -10.05 10.04 14.81
CA MET A 225 -9.93 11.21 13.93
C MET A 225 -10.84 11.10 12.71
N PHE A 226 -10.82 9.95 12.02
CA PHE A 226 -11.65 9.72 10.83
C PHE A 226 -13.15 9.70 11.14
N SER A 227 -13.56 9.18 12.30
CA SER A 227 -14.95 9.25 12.75
C SER A 227 -15.44 10.68 12.99
N VAL A 228 -14.54 11.63 13.28
CA VAL A 228 -14.90 13.05 13.43
C VAL A 228 -14.97 13.75 12.08
N ILE A 229 -13.98 13.54 11.21
CA ILE A 229 -13.87 14.28 9.94
C ILE A 229 -14.74 13.73 8.82
N SER A 230 -15.12 12.45 8.87
CA SER A 230 -15.89 11.77 7.83
C SER A 230 -16.74 10.65 8.45
N PRO A 231 -17.71 11.01 9.31
CA PRO A 231 -18.46 10.06 10.15
C PRO A 231 -19.26 9.02 9.37
N ASP A 232 -19.61 9.31 8.13
CA ASP A 232 -20.41 8.46 7.24
C ASP A 232 -19.57 7.52 6.37
N LYS A 233 -18.24 7.62 6.44
CA LYS A 233 -17.32 6.88 5.57
C LYS A 233 -16.37 6.01 6.38
N ASN A 234 -15.99 4.88 5.77
CA ASN A 234 -14.87 4.11 6.28
C ASN A 234 -13.56 4.92 6.15
N MET A 235 -12.57 4.54 6.97
CA MET A 235 -11.28 5.23 7.05
C MET A 235 -10.54 5.24 5.70
N ASP A 236 -10.53 4.11 5.00
CA ASP A 236 -9.91 3.96 3.68
C ASP A 236 -10.56 4.87 2.62
N VAL A 237 -11.89 4.92 2.56
CA VAL A 237 -12.61 5.83 1.66
C VAL A 237 -12.29 7.28 1.98
N SER A 238 -12.32 7.65 3.27
CA SER A 238 -12.03 9.00 3.73
C SER A 238 -10.60 9.42 3.40
N LEU A 239 -9.64 8.52 3.61
CA LEU A 239 -8.23 8.75 3.31
C LEU A 239 -7.98 8.94 1.81
N SER A 240 -8.62 8.13 0.96
CA SER A 240 -8.51 8.23 -0.50
C SER A 240 -9.05 9.55 -1.08
N GLN A 241 -9.95 10.22 -0.35
CA GLN A 241 -10.62 11.47 -0.74
C GLN A 241 -10.08 12.69 0.03
N LEU A 242 -9.22 12.48 1.01
CA LEU A 242 -8.70 13.55 1.84
C LEU A 242 -7.89 14.50 0.95
N ALA A 243 -8.03 15.81 1.16
CA ALA A 243 -7.18 16.80 0.51
C ALA A 243 -5.76 16.70 1.11
N ILE A 244 -4.99 15.72 0.64
CA ILE A 244 -3.68 15.30 1.15
C ILE A 244 -2.56 16.33 0.90
N ALA A 245 -2.87 17.50 0.33
CA ALA A 245 -1.87 18.52 0.01
C ALA A 245 -0.93 18.85 1.19
N SER A 246 -1.48 18.97 2.40
CA SER A 246 -0.73 19.21 3.64
C SER A 246 -0.04 17.96 4.20
N PHE A 247 -0.55 16.77 3.92
CA PHE A 247 0.10 15.50 4.27
C PHE A 247 1.38 15.30 3.46
N CYS A 248 1.37 15.68 2.19
CA CYS A 248 2.53 15.64 1.29
C CYS A 248 3.65 16.62 1.65
N GLU A 249 3.39 17.61 2.50
CA GLU A 249 4.43 18.49 3.04
C GLU A 249 5.21 17.86 4.21
N ASN A 250 4.71 16.74 4.75
CA ASN A 250 5.41 15.99 5.78
C ASN A 250 6.45 15.05 5.15
N GLU A 251 7.61 14.92 5.79
CA GLU A 251 8.78 14.22 5.27
C GLU A 251 8.50 12.74 4.99
N ALA A 252 7.78 12.04 5.89
CA ALA A 252 7.51 10.60 5.73
C ALA A 252 6.52 10.29 4.58
N PRO A 253 5.32 10.91 4.50
CA PRO A 253 4.45 10.75 3.33
C PRO A 253 5.10 11.22 2.02
N LYS A 254 5.93 12.27 2.08
CA LYS A 254 6.71 12.73 0.93
C LYS A 254 7.72 11.66 0.49
N ALA A 255 8.45 11.05 1.41
CA ALA A 255 9.42 10.00 1.10
C ALA A 255 8.75 8.79 0.43
N LEU A 256 7.56 8.39 0.91
CA LEU A 256 6.76 7.33 0.26
C LEU A 256 6.36 7.72 -1.17
N ALA A 257 5.84 8.93 -1.36
CA ALA A 257 5.44 9.42 -2.68
C ALA A 257 6.65 9.52 -3.64
N ASP A 258 7.75 10.08 -3.17
CA ASP A 258 8.98 10.26 -3.95
C ASP A 258 9.62 8.91 -4.30
N PHE A 259 9.54 7.90 -3.42
CA PHE A 259 9.95 6.53 -3.72
C PHE A 259 9.14 5.93 -4.88
N VAL A 260 7.81 6.06 -4.87
CA VAL A 260 6.97 5.57 -5.98
C VAL A 260 7.32 6.31 -7.26
N LEU A 261 7.41 7.64 -7.24
CA LEU A 261 7.76 8.45 -8.42
C LEU A 261 9.16 8.12 -8.97
N ALA A 262 10.13 7.83 -8.11
CA ALA A 262 11.48 7.45 -8.52
C ALA A 262 11.50 6.16 -9.33
N ALA A 263 10.54 5.24 -9.10
CA ALA A 263 10.41 4.02 -9.89
C ALA A 263 9.78 4.26 -11.27
N LEU A 264 8.90 5.26 -11.38
CA LEU A 264 8.24 5.64 -12.63
C LEU A 264 9.16 6.47 -13.55
N ALA A 265 10.13 7.17 -12.97
CA ALA A 265 11.09 7.97 -13.72
C ALA A 265 12.17 7.14 -14.44
N LYS A 266 12.32 5.87 -14.06
CA LYS A 266 13.29 4.91 -14.63
C LYS A 266 12.63 4.05 -15.70
#